data_AF-A0A9N9NPN4-F1
#
_entry.id   AF-A0A9N9NPN4-F1
#
_cell.length_a   1.000
_cell.length_b   1.000
_cell.length_c   1.000
_cell.angle_alpha   90.00
_cell.angle_beta   90.00
_cell.angle_gamma   90.00
#
_symmetry.space_group_name_H-M   'P 1'
#
loop_
_entity.id
_entity.type
_entity.pdbx_description
1 polymer ?
#
loop_
_entity_poly.entity_id
_entity_poly.type
_entity_poly.pdbx_seq_one_letter_code
_entity_poly.pdbx_strand_id
1 'polypeptide(L)'
;ILMLSGIGPKNNLEANNIKVRKELPVGRNLQDHPYCLFAGKISVQNNTKDVFTSHAWCCGHKLGILFKGNSEGKIPNQKDFLDERPDIQTYICTQNGLNTILVQKLEFIALSSVLNFPSSVGYLELSSSNPF
;
A
#
# COMPACT_ATOMS: atom_id res chain seq x y z
N ILE A 1 -4.73 20.31 -7.93
CA ILE A 1 -5.93 21.13 -8.24
C ILE A 1 -6.04 22.38 -7.36
N LEU A 2 -6.12 22.27 -6.02
CA LEU A 2 -6.22 23.44 -5.13
C LEU A 2 -5.11 24.49 -5.38
N MET A 3 -3.86 24.04 -5.48
CA MET A 3 -2.73 24.93 -5.81
C MET A 3 -2.91 25.59 -7.19
N LEU A 4 -3.36 24.85 -8.22
CA LEU A 4 -3.66 25.43 -9.55
C LEU A 4 -4.78 26.48 -9.52
N SER A 5 -5.65 26.43 -8.51
CA SER A 5 -6.70 27.42 -8.29
C SER A 5 -6.25 28.64 -7.48
N GLY A 6 -4.95 28.74 -7.17
CA GLY A 6 -4.36 29.82 -6.38
C GLY A 6 -4.54 29.66 -4.86
N ILE A 7 -4.80 28.45 -4.37
CA ILE A 7 -4.95 28.14 -2.94
C ILE A 7 -3.83 27.18 -2.53
N GLY A 8 -2.85 27.66 -1.76
CA GLY A 8 -1.68 26.86 -1.38
C GLY A 8 -0.49 27.70 -0.89
N PRO A 9 0.70 27.10 -0.76
CA PRO A 9 1.89 27.80 -0.29
C PRO A 9 2.28 28.94 -1.23
N LYS A 10 2.36 30.17 -0.69
CA LYS A 10 2.59 31.39 -1.48
C LYS A 10 3.80 31.28 -2.41
N ASN A 11 4.94 30.85 -1.87
CA ASN A 11 6.19 30.72 -2.64
C ASN A 11 6.05 29.72 -3.82
N ASN A 12 5.36 28.60 -3.62
CA ASN A 12 5.17 27.61 -4.69
C ASN A 12 4.20 28.12 -5.77
N LEU A 13 3.16 28.86 -5.39
CA LEU A 13 2.22 29.47 -6.33
C LEU A 13 2.88 30.57 -7.18
N GLU A 14 3.64 31.46 -6.53
CA GLU A 14 4.34 32.55 -7.21
C GLU A 14 5.43 32.02 -8.16
N ALA A 15 6.18 30.99 -7.74
CA ALA A 15 7.17 30.33 -8.60
C ALA A 15 6.56 29.69 -9.86
N ASN A 16 5.27 29.32 -9.81
CA ASN A 16 4.53 28.75 -10.93
C ASN A 16 3.66 29.80 -11.67
N ASN A 17 3.88 31.11 -11.43
CA ASN A 17 3.12 32.21 -12.04
C ASN A 17 1.59 32.15 -11.78
N ILE A 18 1.18 31.61 -10.63
CA ILE A 18 -0.23 31.51 -10.23
C ILE A 18 -0.56 32.64 -9.25
N LYS A 19 -1.62 33.41 -9.55
CA LYS A 19 -2.13 34.43 -8.64
C LYS A 19 -2.61 33.81 -7.33
N VAL A 20 -1.99 34.22 -6.22
CA VAL A 20 -2.36 33.77 -4.88
C VAL A 20 -3.73 34.33 -4.50
N ARG A 21 -4.72 33.45 -4.33
CA ARG A 21 -6.05 33.79 -3.79
C ARG A 21 -6.09 33.61 -2.29
N LYS A 22 -5.48 32.54 -1.78
CA LYS A 22 -5.38 32.26 -0.34
C LYS A 22 -4.13 31.45 -0.04
N GLU A 23 -3.33 31.95 0.89
CA GLU A 23 -2.18 31.22 1.42
C GLU A 23 -2.65 30.20 2.46
N LEU A 24 -2.39 28.91 2.19
CA LEU A 24 -2.72 27.76 3.04
C LEU A 24 -1.65 26.66 2.88
N PRO A 25 -1.42 25.79 3.88
CA PRO A 25 -0.44 24.70 3.80
C PRO A 25 -0.92 23.50 2.95
N VAL A 26 -1.47 23.77 1.76
CA VAL A 26 -1.97 22.73 0.84
C VAL A 26 -0.80 21.85 0.36
N GLY A 27 -1.05 20.55 0.27
CA GLY A 27 -0.06 19.56 -0.17
C GLY A 27 0.85 19.05 0.95
N ARG A 28 0.71 19.53 2.19
CA ARG A 28 1.42 18.99 3.36
C ARG A 28 0.65 17.81 3.98
N ASN A 29 1.33 17.05 4.83
CA ASN A 29 0.79 15.87 5.51
C ASN A 29 0.35 14.75 4.56
N LEU A 30 1.15 14.47 3.52
CA LEU A 30 0.93 13.31 2.66
C LEU A 30 1.27 12.04 3.45
N GLN A 31 0.28 11.17 3.63
CA GLN A 31 0.42 9.87 4.28
C GLN A 31 0.09 8.78 3.27
N ASP A 32 0.80 7.65 3.38
CA ASP A 32 0.56 6.45 2.60
C ASP A 32 0.86 5.24 3.49
N HIS A 33 0.38 4.05 3.12
CA HIS A 33 0.62 2.81 3.85
C HIS A 33 1.72 1.99 3.17
N PRO A 34 2.99 2.08 3.63
CA PRO A 34 4.05 1.29 3.04
C PRO A 34 3.82 -0.19 3.35
N TYR A 35 4.16 -1.05 2.38
CA TYR A 35 4.06 -2.49 2.54
C TYR A 35 5.35 -3.20 2.13
N CYS A 36 5.57 -4.37 2.73
CA CYS A 36 6.68 -5.25 2.44
C CYS A 36 6.14 -6.61 1.98
N LEU A 37 6.67 -7.12 0.86
CA LEU A 37 6.28 -8.39 0.27
C LEU A 37 7.40 -9.43 0.47
N PHE A 38 7.08 -10.54 1.12
CA PHE A 38 7.95 -11.72 1.21
C PHE A 38 7.34 -12.84 0.36
N ALA A 39 8.11 -13.39 -0.58
CA ALA A 39 7.67 -14.51 -1.42
C ALA A 39 8.53 -15.74 -1.17
N GLY A 40 7.90 -16.88 -0.89
CA GLY A 40 8.54 -18.17 -0.68
C GLY A 40 8.11 -19.18 -1.74
N LYS A 41 9.07 -19.87 -2.36
CA LYS A 41 8.78 -20.96 -3.30
C LYS A 41 8.28 -22.17 -2.52
N ILE A 42 7.19 -22.78 -3.00
CA ILE A 42 6.64 -24.00 -2.43
C ILE A 42 6.72 -25.11 -3.47
N SER A 43 6.90 -26.34 -3.00
CA SER A 43 6.76 -27.54 -3.83
C SER A 43 5.37 -28.12 -3.56
N VAL A 44 4.41 -27.90 -4.46
CA VAL A 44 3.07 -28.46 -4.35
C VAL A 44 3.07 -29.87 -4.95
N GLN A 45 2.59 -30.86 -4.18
CA GLN A 45 2.38 -32.20 -4.73
C GLN A 45 1.22 -32.17 -5.74
N ASN A 46 1.30 -33.00 -6.79
CA ASN A 46 0.43 -32.95 -7.97
C ASN A 46 -1.09 -32.96 -7.68
N ASN A 47 -1.55 -33.42 -6.52
CA ASN A 47 -2.97 -33.50 -6.14
C ASN A 47 -3.57 -32.20 -5.54
N THR A 48 -2.79 -31.13 -5.39
CA THR A 48 -3.25 -29.86 -4.77
C THR A 48 -3.19 -28.65 -5.71
N LYS A 49 -2.86 -28.85 -6.99
CA LYS A 49 -2.67 -27.76 -7.96
C LYS A 49 -3.92 -26.86 -8.13
N ASP A 50 -5.12 -27.44 -8.08
CA ASP A 50 -6.40 -26.70 -8.24
C ASP A 50 -6.74 -25.75 -7.08
N VAL A 51 -6.22 -26.00 -5.88
CA VAL A 51 -6.40 -25.09 -4.74
C VAL A 51 -5.69 -23.77 -5.02
N PHE A 52 -4.54 -23.80 -5.71
CA PHE A 52 -3.70 -22.63 -5.97
C PHE A 52 -4.00 -21.91 -7.30
N THR A 53 -4.52 -22.59 -8.32
CA THR A 53 -4.66 -22.01 -9.69
C THR A 53 -6.04 -21.48 -10.05
N SER A 54 -7.12 -21.78 -9.32
CA SER A 54 -8.45 -21.31 -9.74
C SER A 54 -8.77 -19.89 -9.25
N HIS A 55 -9.16 -19.04 -10.22
CA HIS A 55 -9.68 -17.66 -10.17
C HIS A 55 -8.70 -16.49 -10.37
N ALA A 56 -8.27 -16.26 -11.62
CA ALA A 56 -7.57 -15.05 -12.07
C ALA A 56 -8.44 -13.75 -12.04
N TRP A 57 -9.71 -13.84 -11.64
CA TRP A 57 -10.68 -12.74 -11.65
C TRP A 57 -11.22 -12.36 -10.26
N CYS A 58 -10.75 -13.01 -9.20
CA CYS A 58 -11.00 -12.54 -7.85
C CYS A 58 -9.77 -11.75 -7.38
N CYS A 59 -9.94 -10.45 -7.13
CA CYS A 59 -9.10 -9.73 -6.17
C CYS A 59 -9.30 -10.26 -4.71
N GLY A 60 -10.09 -11.32 -4.54
CA GLY A 60 -10.37 -11.99 -3.28
C GLY A 60 -9.28 -13.00 -2.91
N HIS A 61 -8.78 -12.87 -1.69
CA HIS A 61 -7.89 -13.82 -1.05
C HIS A 61 -8.61 -15.17 -0.90
N LYS A 62 -8.11 -16.23 -1.55
CA LYS A 62 -8.70 -17.59 -1.45
C LYS A 62 -8.49 -18.21 -0.06
N LEU A 63 -7.41 -17.80 0.63
CA LEU A 63 -7.13 -18.05 2.05
C LEU A 63 -6.40 -16.82 2.61
N GLY A 64 -7.15 -15.83 3.08
CA GLY A 64 -6.59 -14.66 3.75
C GLY A 64 -6.43 -14.94 5.24
N ILE A 65 -5.25 -15.39 5.67
CA ILE A 65 -4.93 -15.34 7.10
C ILE A 65 -4.49 -13.91 7.39
N LEU A 66 -5.33 -13.17 8.11
CA LEU A 66 -5.03 -11.82 8.56
C LEU A 66 -4.34 -11.89 9.92
N PHE A 67 -3.05 -11.54 9.94
CA PHE A 67 -2.33 -11.32 11.18
C PHE A 67 -2.27 -9.82 11.46
N LYS A 68 -2.58 -9.46 12.69
CA LYS A 68 -2.40 -8.12 13.23
C LYS A 68 -1.09 -8.10 14.00
N GLY A 69 -0.31 -7.04 13.87
CA GLY A 69 0.95 -6.90 14.59
C GLY A 69 1.12 -5.50 15.13
N ASN A 70 2.04 -5.36 16.07
CA ASN A 70 2.54 -4.06 16.49
C ASN A 70 3.86 -3.73 15.77
N SER A 71 4.31 -2.48 15.87
CA SER A 71 5.58 -2.02 15.29
C SER A 71 6.84 -2.77 15.77
N GLU A 72 6.75 -3.55 16.84
CA GLU A 72 7.84 -4.41 17.34
C GLU A 72 7.93 -5.76 16.61
N GLY A 73 6.98 -6.07 15.71
CA GLY A 73 6.97 -7.32 14.94
C GLY A 73 6.69 -8.57 15.78
N LYS A 74 6.12 -8.40 16.99
CA LYS A 74 5.76 -9.52 17.87
C LYS A 74 4.52 -10.25 17.35
N ILE A 75 4.48 -11.57 17.55
CA ILE A 75 3.26 -12.34 17.35
C ILE A 75 2.19 -11.75 18.29
N PRO A 76 1.03 -11.32 17.77
CA PRO A 76 0.01 -10.65 18.56
C PRO A 76 -0.44 -11.55 19.72
N ASN A 77 -0.47 -10.98 20.92
CA ASN A 77 -1.20 -11.61 22.01
C ASN A 77 -2.72 -11.45 21.78
N GLN A 78 -3.56 -12.10 22.60
CA GLN A 78 -5.01 -12.04 22.43
C GLN A 78 -5.57 -10.61 22.39
N LYS A 79 -4.98 -9.67 23.14
CA LYS A 79 -5.41 -8.26 23.15
C LYS A 79 -5.05 -7.57 21.84
N ASP A 80 -3.85 -7.78 21.33
CA ASP A 80 -3.40 -7.21 20.06
C ASP A 80 -4.22 -7.76 18.88
N PHE A 81 -4.67 -9.01 18.97
CA PHE A 81 -5.56 -9.60 17.96
C PHE A 81 -6.96 -8.96 17.94
N LEU A 82 -7.46 -8.63 19.14
CA LEU A 82 -8.76 -7.97 19.32
C LEU A 82 -8.70 -6.45 19.08
N ASP A 83 -7.52 -5.87 18.91
CA ASP A 83 -7.38 -4.45 18.57
C ASP A 83 -7.98 -4.16 17.18
N GLU A 84 -8.88 -3.20 17.11
CA GLU A 84 -9.49 -2.73 15.87
C GLU A 84 -8.57 -1.81 15.06
N ARG A 85 -7.44 -1.36 15.64
CA ARG A 85 -6.47 -0.44 15.02
C ARG A 85 -5.03 -0.96 15.09
N PRO A 86 -4.71 -2.09 14.43
CA PRO A 86 -3.38 -2.66 14.49
C PRO A 86 -2.35 -1.78 13.76
N ASP A 87 -1.12 -1.70 14.28
CA ASP A 87 -0.01 -0.99 13.62
C ASP A 87 0.34 -1.67 12.28
N ILE A 88 0.34 -3.00 12.25
CA ILE A 88 0.69 -3.81 11.09
C ILE A 88 -0.47 -4.74 10.74
N GLN A 89 -0.84 -4.77 9.47
CA GLN A 89 -1.76 -5.74 8.92
C GLN A 89 -1.04 -6.62 7.89
N THR A 90 -1.05 -7.92 8.13
CA THR A 90 -0.39 -8.90 7.27
C THR A 90 -1.43 -9.82 6.65
N TYR A 91 -1.33 -10.03 5.34
CA TYR A 91 -2.15 -10.96 4.60
C TYR A 91 -1.30 -11.90 3.75
N ILE A 92 -1.79 -13.12 3.58
CA ILE A 92 -1.16 -14.13 2.71
C ILE A 92 -1.97 -14.22 1.42
N CYS A 93 -1.29 -14.13 0.28
CA CYS A 93 -1.88 -14.39 -1.02
C CYS A 93 -1.11 -15.47 -1.78
N THR A 94 -1.85 -16.31 -2.50
CA THR A 94 -1.32 -17.36 -3.38
C THR A 94 -1.25 -16.89 -4.84
N GLN A 95 -1.70 -15.66 -5.12
CA GLN A 95 -1.60 -15.04 -6.43
C GLN A 95 -0.70 -13.81 -6.36
N ASN A 96 0.24 -13.75 -7.30
CA ASN A 96 1.04 -12.57 -7.54
C ASN A 96 0.23 -11.59 -8.40
N GLY A 97 -0.10 -10.42 -7.86
CA GLY A 97 -0.55 -9.26 -8.64
C GLY A 97 0.55 -8.63 -9.51
N LEU A 98 1.74 -9.24 -9.56
CA LEU A 98 2.79 -8.85 -10.50
C LEU A 98 2.45 -9.41 -11.89
N ASN A 99 1.98 -8.52 -12.78
CA ASN A 99 1.76 -8.74 -14.21
C ASN A 99 3.08 -8.98 -14.99
N THR A 100 3.96 -9.83 -14.48
CA THR A 100 5.18 -10.23 -15.20
C THR A 100 4.98 -11.64 -15.72
N ILE A 101 5.02 -11.79 -17.04
CA ILE A 101 4.83 -13.02 -17.83
C ILE A 101 5.70 -14.19 -17.32
N LEU A 102 6.75 -13.93 -16.53
CA LEU A 102 7.63 -14.91 -15.89
C LEU A 102 7.02 -15.67 -14.69
N VAL A 103 5.88 -15.22 -14.13
CA VAL A 103 5.36 -15.70 -12.84
C VAL A 103 4.28 -16.79 -12.98
N GLN A 104 3.75 -17.02 -14.18
CA GLN A 104 2.66 -17.98 -14.42
C GLN A 104 3.02 -19.47 -14.15
N LYS A 105 4.30 -19.79 -13.93
CA LYS A 105 4.78 -21.18 -13.84
C LYS A 105 5.38 -21.55 -12.49
N LEU A 106 5.33 -20.67 -11.49
CA LEU A 106 5.99 -20.88 -10.21
C LEU A 106 5.00 -20.81 -9.05
N GLU A 107 4.98 -21.89 -8.27
CA GLU A 107 4.17 -22.04 -7.06
C GLU A 107 4.82 -21.23 -5.92
N PHE A 108 4.32 -20.02 -5.70
CA PHE A 108 4.77 -19.15 -4.61
C PHE A 108 3.62 -18.86 -3.65
N ILE A 109 3.94 -18.76 -2.35
CA ILE A 109 3.11 -18.03 -1.40
C ILE A 109 3.78 -16.69 -1.14
N ALA A 110 2.98 -15.63 -1.15
CA ALA A 110 3.39 -14.30 -0.80
C ALA A 110 2.74 -13.85 0.51
N LEU A 111 3.55 -13.28 1.38
CA LEU A 111 3.17 -12.63 2.63
C LEU A 111 3.36 -11.13 2.42
N SER A 112 2.27 -10.36 2.44
CA SER A 112 2.32 -8.90 2.36
C SER A 112 2.00 -8.32 3.73
N SER A 113 2.89 -7.50 4.26
CA SER A 113 2.70 -6.79 5.53
C SER A 113 2.64 -5.29 5.28
N VAL A 114 1.55 -4.67 5.71
CA VAL A 114 1.27 -3.23 5.55
C VAL A 114 1.42 -2.56 6.90
N LEU A 115 2.15 -1.44 6.97
CA LEU A 115 2.21 -0.58 8.14
C LEU A 115 1.11 0.46 8.06
N ASN A 116 0.12 0.36 8.96
CA ASN A 116 -1.07 1.22 8.98
C ASN A 116 -0.81 2.58 9.64
N PHE A 117 0.20 2.67 10.51
CA PHE A 117 0.52 3.90 11.24
C PHE A 117 1.98 4.32 11.05
N PRO A 118 2.39 4.67 9.81
CA PRO A 118 3.75 5.09 9.55
C PRO A 118 4.01 6.50 10.11
N SER A 119 5.20 6.70 10.67
CA SER A 119 5.65 8.02 11.11
C SER A 119 6.13 8.92 9.95
N SER A 120 6.26 8.37 8.74
CA SER A 120 6.70 9.11 7.55
C SER A 120 5.61 10.06 7.06
N VAL A 121 5.99 11.32 6.82
CA VAL A 121 5.09 12.35 6.30
C VAL A 121 5.73 13.00 5.08
N GLY A 122 5.01 13.00 3.96
CA GLY A 122 5.44 13.62 2.72
C GLY A 122 4.76 14.97 2.44
N TYR A 123 5.07 15.52 1.27
CA TYR A 123 4.39 16.69 0.73
C TYR A 123 4.30 16.65 -0.80
N LEU A 124 3.37 17.44 -1.36
CA LEU A 124 3.17 17.66 -2.78
C LEU A 124 3.23 19.16 -3.07
N GLU A 125 3.95 19.51 -4.13
CA GLU A 125 4.09 20.88 -4.63
C GLU A 125 3.91 20.89 -6.15
N LEU A 126 3.53 22.04 -6.71
CA LEU A 126 3.46 22.19 -8.16
C LEU A 126 4.88 22.31 -8.74
N SER A 127 5.16 21.48 -9.74
CA SER A 127 6.32 21.64 -10.63
C SER A 127 6.02 22.57 -11.81
N SER A 128 4.75 22.69 -12.21
CA SER A 128 4.28 23.53 -13.30
C SER A 128 2.83 23.95 -13.06
N SER A 129 2.41 25.05 -13.71
CA SER A 129 1.01 25.46 -13.81
C SER A 129 0.22 24.69 -14.87
N ASN A 130 0.88 23.89 -15.71
CA ASN A 130 0.22 22.97 -16.64
C ASN A 130 -0.12 21.65 -15.90
N PRO A 131 -1.40 21.25 -15.80
CA PRO A 131 -1.80 20.00 -15.16
C PRO A 131 -1.47 18.72 -15.97
N PHE A 132 -0.98 18.86 -17.22
CA PHE A 132 -0.65 17.76 -18.13
C PHE A 132 0.85 17.69 -18.43
#